data_AF-A0A4U6UL36-F1
#
_entry.id   AF-A0A4U6UL36-F1
#
_cell.length_a   1.000
_cell.length_b   1.000
_cell.length_c   1.000
_cell.angle_alpha   90.00
_cell.angle_beta   90.00
_cell.angle_gamma   90.00
#
_symmetry.space_group_name_H-M   'P 1'
#
loop_
_entity.id
_entity.type
_entity.pdbx_description
1 polymer ?
#
loop_
_entity_poly.entity_id
_entity_poly.type
_entity_poly.pdbx_seq_one_letter_code
_entity_poly.pdbx_strand_id
1 'polypeptide(L)'
;MGHNLGEGSEFDDWKAKIYAGPISGELKVKNGERYKCPFCCTEKKGYCKIDGLLRHALIIEGASTKFEERATHSALVEHLKSSLGKSSEPQSQQVALKPRLAENRGKQYVRPWTGVLVNVPTKWEDGCQVGARTNRLKEQLSRFCPLKVTALWNSRGHTGTAIIEFGNDWSGFGNARAFESYFMTEGHGKRDWKKKENGYSGLFGWVAMDEDYFYQGPTGAHLRKKGNLKTINDIENEGIRKTGKLVADLASQLEVKNRHLNELECEYNGIITLLDKMVEEKEKLILSHKKCISEEQQQARRRSQAIIDKNQKLRSELDSKLNELDVRTKQPDDLAARSNCERRSNEQEKQMPS
;
A
#
# COMPACT_ATOMS: atom_id res chain seq x y z
N MET A 1 -35.64 27.16 -9.12
CA MET A 1 -34.82 26.08 -8.54
C MET A 1 -33.64 26.74 -7.86
N GLY A 2 -33.74 26.91 -6.54
CA GLY A 2 -32.74 27.63 -5.74
C GLY A 2 -31.53 26.76 -5.46
N HIS A 3 -30.35 27.31 -5.72
CA HIS A 3 -29.07 26.72 -5.34
C HIS A 3 -28.82 26.96 -3.85
N ASN A 4 -28.56 25.89 -3.10
CA ASN A 4 -28.05 25.92 -1.73
C ASN A 4 -26.68 26.63 -1.72
N LEU A 5 -26.69 27.91 -1.32
CA LEU A 5 -25.50 28.74 -1.09
C LEU A 5 -25.18 28.88 0.42
N GLY A 6 -25.87 28.12 1.29
CA GLY A 6 -25.73 28.23 2.76
C GLY A 6 -24.76 27.26 3.43
N GLU A 7 -24.45 26.11 2.83
CA GLU A 7 -23.67 25.05 3.51
C GLU A 7 -22.15 25.31 3.52
N GLY A 8 -21.64 26.11 2.57
CA GLY A 8 -20.20 26.42 2.49
C GLY A 8 -19.72 27.38 3.58
N SER A 9 -20.51 28.42 3.89
CA SER A 9 -20.10 29.44 4.87
C SER A 9 -20.19 28.94 6.31
N GLU A 10 -21.12 28.02 6.61
CA GLU A 10 -21.26 27.44 7.94
C GLU A 10 -20.13 26.42 8.22
N PHE A 11 -19.65 25.72 7.19
CA PHE A 11 -18.46 24.86 7.23
C PHE A 11 -17.17 25.63 7.51
N ASP A 12 -16.97 26.75 6.82
CA ASP A 12 -15.78 27.58 7.02
C ASP A 12 -15.79 28.29 8.38
N ASP A 13 -16.96 28.73 8.88
CA ASP A 13 -17.10 29.34 10.22
C ASP A 13 -16.88 28.32 11.35
N TRP A 14 -17.32 27.07 11.17
CA TRP A 14 -17.03 25.97 12.09
C TRP A 14 -15.55 25.56 12.07
N LYS A 15 -14.95 25.47 10.87
CA LYS A 15 -13.52 25.21 10.70
C LYS A 15 -12.69 26.29 11.40
N ALA A 16 -13.06 27.56 11.24
CA ALA A 16 -12.44 28.69 11.93
C ALA A 16 -12.61 28.64 13.45
N LYS A 17 -13.78 28.26 13.98
CA LYS A 17 -14.02 28.08 15.43
C LYS A 17 -13.21 26.94 16.04
N ILE A 18 -13.03 25.83 15.32
CA ILE A 18 -12.15 24.72 15.74
C ILE A 18 -10.68 25.16 15.73
N TYR A 19 -10.26 25.93 14.72
CA TYR A 19 -8.94 26.54 14.63
C TYR A 19 -8.67 27.59 15.73
N ALA A 20 -9.70 28.35 16.16
CA ALA A 20 -9.62 29.33 17.23
C ALA A 20 -9.72 28.73 18.64
N GLY A 21 -10.25 27.50 18.75
CA GLY A 21 -10.23 26.67 19.94
C GLY A 21 -8.86 26.01 20.20
N PRO A 22 -8.78 24.95 21.03
CA PRO A 22 -7.54 24.42 21.66
C PRO A 22 -6.35 24.08 20.74
N ILE A 23 -6.53 24.15 19.42
CA ILE A 23 -5.57 23.87 18.36
C ILE A 23 -4.44 24.91 18.28
N SER A 24 -4.64 26.12 18.82
CA SER A 24 -3.56 27.11 18.96
C SER A 24 -2.52 26.74 20.03
N GLY A 25 -2.82 25.78 20.91
CA GLY A 25 -1.82 25.15 21.77
C GLY A 25 -1.28 23.93 21.05
N GLU A 26 0.02 23.92 20.72
CA GLU A 26 0.74 22.84 20.04
C GLU A 26 0.04 21.48 20.13
N LEU A 27 -0.66 21.10 19.06
CA LEU A 27 -1.37 19.84 18.98
C LEU A 27 -0.32 18.73 19.17
N LYS A 28 -0.31 18.08 20.35
CA LYS A 28 0.64 17.01 20.67
C LYS A 28 0.26 15.72 19.95
N VAL A 29 0.50 15.73 18.65
CA VAL A 29 0.26 14.62 17.74
C VAL A 29 1.30 13.51 17.97
N LYS A 30 2.50 13.86 18.44
CA LYS A 30 3.57 12.93 18.80
C LYS A 30 3.46 12.57 20.29
N ASN A 31 3.20 11.31 20.58
CA ASN A 31 3.16 10.74 21.92
C ASN A 31 4.29 9.71 22.05
N GLY A 32 5.43 10.13 22.60
CA GLY A 32 6.67 9.34 22.60
C GLY A 32 7.26 9.21 21.18
N GLU A 33 7.49 7.97 20.74
CA GLU A 33 8.00 7.65 19.39
C GLU A 33 6.91 7.48 18.32
N ARG A 34 5.62 7.59 18.71
CA ARG A 34 4.49 7.32 17.83
C ARG A 34 3.59 8.54 17.66
N TYR A 35 2.92 8.62 16.52
CA TYR A 35 1.94 9.64 16.18
C TYR A 35 0.53 9.12 16.45
N LYS A 36 -0.35 9.91 17.07
CA LYS A 36 -1.73 9.52 17.35
C LYS A 36 -2.69 10.59 16.88
N CYS A 37 -3.84 10.15 16.36
CA CYS A 37 -4.94 11.06 16.08
C CYS A 37 -5.58 11.47 17.42
N PRO A 38 -5.65 12.78 17.73
CA PRO A 38 -6.29 13.24 18.97
C PRO A 38 -7.81 13.20 18.92
N PHE A 39 -8.38 13.02 17.72
CA PHE A 39 -9.83 13.00 17.47
C PHE A 39 -10.39 11.56 17.39
N CYS A 40 -9.54 10.53 17.34
CA CYS A 40 -9.94 9.13 17.26
C CYS A 40 -9.48 8.34 18.49
N CYS A 41 -10.43 7.82 19.26
CA CYS A 41 -10.14 7.02 20.47
C CYS A 41 -9.76 5.56 20.19
N THR A 42 -9.83 5.09 18.94
CA THR A 42 -9.79 3.65 18.60
C THR A 42 -8.39 3.09 18.40
N GLU A 43 -7.36 3.93 18.26
CA GLU A 43 -6.01 3.46 17.93
C GLU A 43 -5.09 3.39 19.15
N LYS A 44 -5.27 2.34 19.95
CA LYS A 44 -4.44 2.09 21.14
C LYS A 44 -2.94 2.07 20.84
N LYS A 45 -2.52 1.69 19.61
CA LYS A 45 -1.11 1.54 19.21
C LYS A 45 -0.46 2.73 18.47
N GLY A 46 -1.21 3.68 17.90
CA GLY A 46 -0.66 4.83 17.14
C GLY A 46 0.22 4.47 15.92
N TYR A 47 0.62 5.47 15.16
CA TYR A 47 1.42 5.37 13.93
C TYR A 47 2.92 5.54 14.17
N CYS A 48 3.75 4.70 13.54
CA CYS A 48 5.21 4.81 13.63
C CYS A 48 5.80 5.98 12.80
N LYS A 49 5.05 6.47 11.80
CA LYS A 49 5.45 7.58 10.93
C LYS A 49 4.32 8.59 10.80
N ILE A 50 4.68 9.86 10.63
CA ILE A 50 3.73 10.96 10.43
C ILE A 50 2.86 10.74 9.17
N ASP A 51 3.39 10.11 8.12
CA ASP A 51 2.64 9.75 6.91
C ASP A 51 1.47 8.79 7.16
N GLY A 52 1.63 7.89 8.15
CA GLY A 52 0.56 6.98 8.56
C GLY A 52 -0.62 7.74 9.16
N LEU A 53 -0.32 8.73 10.01
CA LEU A 53 -1.33 9.60 10.58
C LEU A 53 -1.95 10.55 9.55
N LEU A 54 -1.16 11.07 8.62
CA LEU A 54 -1.67 11.92 7.53
C LEU A 54 -2.67 11.13 6.67
N ARG A 55 -2.36 9.87 6.36
CA ARG A 55 -3.26 9.00 5.58
C ARG A 55 -4.55 8.70 6.35
N HIS A 56 -4.47 8.46 7.65
CA HIS A 56 -5.66 8.32 8.50
C HIS A 56 -6.56 9.54 8.46
N ALA A 57 -5.99 10.74 8.61
CA ALA A 57 -6.75 11.97 8.59
C ALA A 57 -7.44 12.21 7.23
N LEU A 58 -6.74 11.95 6.13
CA LEU A 58 -7.32 12.04 4.77
C LEU A 58 -8.45 11.04 4.53
N ILE A 59 -8.33 9.81 5.05
CA ILE A 59 -9.38 8.79 4.93
C ILE A 59 -10.64 9.24 5.66
N ILE A 60 -10.53 9.77 6.88
CA ILE A 60 -11.71 10.19 7.66
C ILE A 60 -12.34 11.46 7.10
N GLU A 61 -11.54 12.41 6.60
CA GLU A 61 -12.01 13.61 5.90
C GLU A 61 -12.88 13.24 4.68
N GLY A 62 -12.48 12.22 3.93
CA GLY A 62 -13.19 11.76 2.73
C GLY A 62 -14.32 10.76 2.98
N ALA A 63 -14.25 9.96 4.04
CA ALA A 63 -15.16 8.83 4.26
C ALA A 63 -16.21 9.04 5.37
N SER A 64 -16.01 9.98 6.31
CA SER A 64 -17.01 10.21 7.36
C SER A 64 -18.23 10.95 6.82
N THR A 65 -19.43 10.53 7.24
CA THR A 65 -20.69 11.25 6.99
C THR A 65 -20.99 12.28 8.06
N LYS A 66 -20.25 12.28 9.19
CA LYS A 66 -20.42 13.24 10.28
C LYS A 66 -19.58 14.48 10.02
N PHE A 67 -20.26 15.61 9.97
CA PHE A 67 -19.64 16.92 9.72
C PHE A 67 -18.49 17.24 10.69
N GLU A 68 -18.66 16.96 11.98
CA GLU A 68 -17.66 17.20 13.03
C GLU A 68 -16.38 16.37 12.83
N GLU A 69 -16.53 15.10 12.43
CA GLU A 69 -15.39 14.20 12.16
C GLU A 69 -14.64 14.65 10.89
N ARG A 70 -15.36 15.09 9.85
CA ARG A 70 -14.72 15.63 8.63
C ARG A 70 -13.96 16.93 8.92
N ALA A 71 -14.56 17.85 9.67
CA ALA A 71 -13.94 19.14 9.99
C ALA A 71 -12.68 18.99 10.85
N THR A 72 -12.74 18.14 11.89
CA THR A 72 -11.57 17.86 12.77
C THR A 72 -10.43 17.17 12.03
N HIS A 73 -10.73 16.21 11.14
CA HIS A 73 -9.69 15.53 10.36
C HIS A 73 -9.15 16.38 9.20
N SER A 74 -9.97 17.26 8.60
CA SER A 74 -9.49 18.26 7.63
C SER A 74 -8.49 19.24 8.27
N ALA A 75 -8.78 19.73 9.49
CA ALA A 75 -7.84 20.56 10.24
C ALA A 75 -6.54 19.83 10.59
N LEU A 76 -6.62 18.54 10.95
CA LEU A 76 -5.43 17.70 11.20
C LEU A 76 -4.57 17.53 9.94
N VAL A 77 -5.18 17.36 8.77
CA VAL A 77 -4.47 17.26 7.48
C VAL A 77 -3.66 18.52 7.18
N GLU A 78 -4.27 19.70 7.35
CA GLU A 78 -3.61 20.99 7.14
C GLU A 78 -2.43 21.21 8.12
N HIS A 79 -2.62 20.84 9.39
CA HIS A 79 -1.57 20.89 10.40
C HIS A 79 -0.39 19.95 10.05
N LEU A 80 -0.68 18.71 9.64
CA LEU A 80 0.37 17.74 9.28
C LEU A 80 1.12 18.17 8.02
N LYS A 81 0.43 18.70 7.00
CA LYS A 81 1.05 19.24 5.78
C LYS A 81 1.94 20.46 6.07
N SER A 82 1.49 21.38 6.91
CA SER A 82 2.29 22.56 7.29
C SER A 82 3.53 22.19 8.13
N SER A 83 3.47 21.12 8.91
CA SER A 83 4.63 20.57 9.64
C SER A 83 5.63 19.82 8.74
N LEU A 84 5.16 19.13 7.69
CA LEU A 84 6.00 18.47 6.68
C LEU A 84 6.78 19.46 5.82
N GLY A 85 6.16 20.62 5.51
CA GLY A 85 6.78 21.67 4.69
C GLY A 85 8.01 22.35 5.30
N LYS A 86 8.40 22.02 6.54
CA LYS A 86 9.64 22.52 7.18
C LYS A 86 10.84 21.56 7.05
N SER A 87 10.66 20.38 6.46
CA SER A 87 11.76 19.47 6.13
C SER A 87 12.09 19.62 4.64
N SER A 88 13.22 20.26 4.38
CA SER A 88 13.79 20.53 3.05
C SER A 88 14.03 19.23 2.27
N GLU A 89 13.42 19.12 1.09
CA GLU A 89 13.95 18.29 0.01
C GLU A 89 14.05 19.12 -1.28
N PRO A 90 15.08 18.87 -2.12
CA PRO A 90 15.47 19.77 -3.19
C PRO A 90 14.48 19.67 -4.34
N GLN A 91 13.86 20.79 -4.66
CA GLN A 91 13.00 20.97 -5.81
C GLN A 91 13.80 20.66 -7.08
N SER A 92 13.52 19.50 -7.69
CA SER A 92 14.00 19.15 -9.02
C SER A 92 13.59 20.27 -9.96
N GLN A 93 14.57 21.00 -10.47
CA GLN A 93 14.40 22.03 -11.49
C GLN A 93 13.90 21.34 -12.76
N GLN A 94 12.58 21.23 -12.89
CA GLN A 94 11.98 21.10 -14.21
C GLN A 94 12.18 22.44 -14.91
N VAL A 95 13.21 22.47 -15.76
CA VAL A 95 13.41 23.51 -16.76
C VAL A 95 12.12 23.59 -17.58
N ALA A 96 11.32 24.62 -17.31
CA ALA A 96 10.17 24.99 -18.11
C ALA A 96 10.67 25.52 -19.46
N LEU A 97 11.03 24.60 -20.37
CA LEU A 97 11.03 24.90 -21.79
C LEU A 97 9.57 25.08 -22.19
N LYS A 98 9.04 26.30 -22.09
CA LYS A 98 7.89 26.71 -22.92
C LYS A 98 8.36 26.69 -24.37
N PRO A 99 7.90 25.77 -25.24
CA PRO A 99 8.18 25.88 -26.65
C PRO A 99 7.21 26.91 -27.25
N ARG A 100 7.69 27.70 -28.19
CA ARG A 100 6.97 28.67 -29.02
C ARG A 100 5.83 28.02 -29.85
N LEU A 101 4.80 27.46 -29.21
CA LEU A 101 3.73 26.64 -29.85
C LEU A 101 2.41 27.38 -30.10
N ALA A 102 2.33 28.69 -29.85
CA ALA A 102 1.09 29.44 -30.03
C ALA A 102 0.60 29.46 -31.51
N GLU A 103 1.52 29.36 -32.49
CA GLU A 103 1.20 29.48 -33.93
C GLU A 103 0.59 28.21 -34.58
N ASN A 104 0.53 27.07 -33.87
CA ASN A 104 0.11 25.80 -34.46
C ASN A 104 -1.19 25.23 -33.86
N ARG A 105 -1.86 25.94 -32.94
CA ARG A 105 -3.03 25.41 -32.19
C ARG A 105 -4.27 25.13 -33.05
N GLY A 106 -4.39 25.73 -34.24
CA GLY A 106 -5.47 25.46 -35.20
C GLY A 106 -5.06 24.55 -36.37
N LYS A 107 -3.77 24.20 -36.50
CA LYS A 107 -3.29 23.42 -37.64
C LYS A 107 -3.56 21.93 -37.42
N GLN A 108 -4.05 21.31 -38.48
CA GLN A 108 -4.42 19.92 -38.51
C GLN A 108 -3.38 19.12 -39.30
N TYR A 109 -2.86 18.07 -38.67
CA TYR A 109 -1.80 17.23 -39.23
C TYR A 109 -2.33 15.82 -39.48
N VAL A 110 -1.81 15.16 -40.52
CA VAL A 110 -2.14 13.76 -40.80
C VAL A 110 -1.37 12.84 -39.87
N ARG A 111 -2.06 11.84 -39.33
CA ARG A 111 -1.56 10.82 -38.41
C ARG A 111 -1.62 9.42 -39.03
N PRO A 112 -0.59 8.55 -38.91
CA PRO A 112 0.73 8.82 -38.30
C PRO A 112 1.42 10.02 -38.95
N TRP A 113 2.36 10.67 -38.24
CA TRP A 113 2.99 11.88 -38.76
C TRP A 113 3.54 11.59 -40.16
N THR A 114 3.07 12.32 -41.15
CA THR A 114 3.29 11.96 -42.56
C THR A 114 3.93 13.10 -43.32
N GLY A 115 4.99 12.81 -44.07
CA GLY A 115 5.57 13.69 -45.07
C GLY A 115 5.09 13.36 -46.47
N VAL A 116 4.92 14.39 -47.31
CA VAL A 116 4.71 14.25 -48.75
C VAL A 116 6.01 14.62 -49.44
N LEU A 117 6.48 13.75 -50.34
CA LEU A 117 7.65 13.97 -51.18
C LEU A 117 7.24 13.91 -52.65
N VAL A 118 7.49 14.96 -53.41
CA VAL A 118 7.12 15.06 -54.83
C VAL A 118 8.34 15.30 -55.71
N ASN A 119 8.12 15.24 -57.02
CA ASN A 119 9.17 15.29 -58.04
C ASN A 119 10.13 14.10 -57.99
N VAL A 120 9.64 12.94 -57.52
CA VAL A 120 10.41 11.71 -57.51
C VAL A 120 10.69 11.28 -58.95
N PRO A 121 11.95 11.05 -59.35
CA PRO A 121 12.30 10.67 -60.72
C PRO A 121 11.54 9.44 -61.19
N THR A 122 10.93 9.55 -62.38
CA THR A 122 10.24 8.46 -63.08
C THR A 122 10.77 8.35 -64.50
N LYS A 123 10.70 7.15 -65.06
CA LYS A 123 11.03 6.85 -66.46
C LYS A 123 9.80 6.25 -67.13
N TRP A 124 9.62 6.55 -68.41
CA TRP A 124 8.62 5.88 -69.24
C TRP A 124 9.23 4.59 -69.77
N GLU A 125 8.62 3.46 -69.45
CA GLU A 125 9.08 2.11 -69.82
C GLU A 125 7.84 1.23 -70.05
N ASP A 126 7.80 0.52 -71.18
CA ASP A 126 6.72 -0.43 -71.54
C ASP A 126 5.30 0.10 -71.37
N GLY A 127 5.05 1.35 -71.77
CA GLY A 127 3.72 1.95 -71.72
C GLY A 127 3.30 2.49 -70.34
N CYS A 128 4.18 2.45 -69.34
CA CYS A 128 3.89 2.92 -67.98
C CYS A 128 5.03 3.78 -67.38
N GLN A 129 4.70 4.60 -66.38
CA GLN A 129 5.72 5.29 -65.58
C GLN A 129 6.27 4.36 -64.50
N VAL A 130 7.59 4.16 -64.51
CA VAL A 130 8.32 3.40 -63.48
C VAL A 130 9.17 4.37 -62.66
N GLY A 131 9.08 4.27 -61.33
CA GLY A 131 9.81 5.14 -60.40
C GLY A 131 11.02 4.47 -59.74
N ALA A 132 11.85 5.27 -59.09
CA ALA A 132 12.93 4.75 -58.23
C ALA A 132 12.38 3.82 -57.13
N ARG A 133 13.14 2.78 -56.78
CA ARG A 133 12.75 1.85 -55.70
C ARG A 133 12.60 2.61 -54.38
N THR A 134 11.52 2.36 -53.65
CA THR A 134 11.19 3.00 -52.37
C THR A 134 12.28 2.82 -51.31
N ASN A 135 13.00 1.69 -51.32
CA ASN A 135 14.12 1.44 -50.39
C ASN A 135 15.25 2.47 -50.56
N ARG A 136 15.58 2.83 -51.81
CA ARG A 136 16.60 3.85 -52.09
C ARG A 136 16.19 5.23 -51.56
N LEU A 137 14.91 5.59 -51.73
CA LEU A 137 14.38 6.83 -51.15
C LEU A 137 14.43 6.82 -49.63
N LYS A 138 14.11 5.67 -49.01
CA LYS A 138 14.19 5.50 -47.55
C LYS A 138 15.63 5.67 -47.04
N GLU A 139 16.63 5.11 -47.74
CA GLU A 139 18.05 5.28 -47.43
C GLU A 139 18.49 6.74 -47.53
N GLN A 140 18.11 7.45 -48.61
CA GLN A 140 18.43 8.87 -48.79
C GLN A 140 17.83 9.76 -47.69
N LEU A 141 16.67 9.38 -47.18
CA LEU A 141 15.94 10.10 -46.12
C LEU A 141 16.24 9.57 -44.71
N SER A 142 17.20 8.64 -44.56
CA SER A 142 17.50 7.97 -43.29
C SER A 142 17.79 8.93 -42.13
N ARG A 143 18.37 10.11 -42.41
CA ARG A 143 18.63 11.18 -41.43
C ARG A 143 17.38 11.69 -40.70
N PHE A 144 16.20 11.50 -41.28
CA PHE A 144 14.91 11.88 -40.70
C PHE A 144 14.20 10.71 -40.02
N CYS A 145 14.84 9.55 -39.92
CA CYS A 145 14.28 8.35 -39.31
C CYS A 145 12.88 7.96 -39.82
N PRO A 146 12.64 7.87 -41.15
CA PRO A 146 11.35 7.46 -41.69
C PRO A 146 11.07 5.99 -41.35
N LEU A 147 9.87 5.70 -40.86
CA LEU A 147 9.44 4.31 -40.60
C LEU A 147 9.13 3.59 -41.91
N LYS A 148 8.44 4.28 -42.83
CA LYS A 148 8.02 3.72 -44.11
C LYS A 148 8.02 4.75 -45.21
N VAL A 149 8.37 4.32 -46.42
CA VAL A 149 8.28 5.12 -47.65
C VAL A 149 7.38 4.37 -48.62
N THR A 150 6.30 5.00 -49.05
CA THR A 150 5.32 4.41 -49.97
C THR A 150 5.22 5.26 -51.23
N ALA A 151 5.64 4.73 -52.37
CA ALA A 151 5.39 5.32 -53.68
C ALA A 151 3.88 5.29 -54.01
N LEU A 152 3.36 6.37 -54.60
CA LEU A 152 1.98 6.45 -55.06
C LEU A 152 1.88 6.09 -56.54
N TRP A 153 0.85 5.30 -56.86
CA TRP A 153 0.63 4.74 -58.20
C TRP A 153 -0.78 5.09 -58.70
N ASN A 154 -0.91 5.20 -60.02
CA ASN A 154 -2.18 5.33 -60.72
C ASN A 154 -2.22 4.37 -61.94
N SER A 155 -3.29 4.43 -62.74
CA SER A 155 -3.46 3.57 -63.92
C SER A 155 -2.37 3.74 -64.99
N ARG A 156 -1.59 4.84 -64.96
CA ARG A 156 -0.47 5.14 -65.86
C ARG A 156 0.90 4.84 -65.24
N GLY A 157 0.94 4.31 -64.01
CA GLY A 157 2.17 3.95 -63.29
C GLY A 157 2.47 4.85 -62.09
N HIS A 158 3.76 5.01 -61.79
CA HIS A 158 4.26 5.77 -60.64
C HIS A 158 4.00 7.27 -60.80
N THR A 159 3.36 7.90 -59.81
CA THR A 159 2.87 9.30 -59.89
C THR A 159 3.95 10.38 -59.69
N GLY A 160 5.19 9.98 -59.41
CA GLY A 160 6.27 10.89 -59.02
C GLY A 160 6.11 11.43 -57.58
N THR A 161 5.21 10.83 -56.79
CA THR A 161 4.97 11.19 -55.39
C THR A 161 5.23 9.99 -54.48
N ALA A 162 5.87 10.23 -53.34
CA ALA A 162 6.06 9.27 -52.28
C ALA A 162 5.54 9.83 -50.94
N ILE A 163 4.96 8.95 -50.13
CA ILE A 163 4.47 9.22 -48.78
C ILE A 163 5.48 8.69 -47.78
N ILE A 164 5.91 9.54 -46.86
CA ILE A 164 6.89 9.23 -45.82
C ILE A 164 6.15 9.13 -44.49
N GLU A 165 6.02 7.93 -43.92
CA GLU A 165 5.38 7.73 -42.62
C GLU A 165 6.45 7.77 -41.52
N PHE A 166 6.25 8.61 -40.51
CA PHE A 166 7.07 8.71 -39.30
C PHE A 166 6.35 8.07 -38.10
N GLY A 167 7.01 8.07 -36.94
CA GLY A 167 6.46 7.56 -35.68
C GLY A 167 5.11 8.18 -35.30
N ASN A 168 4.39 7.55 -34.39
CA ASN A 168 3.13 8.08 -33.85
C ASN A 168 3.34 8.94 -32.59
N ASP A 169 4.52 8.94 -32.02
CA ASP A 169 4.86 9.67 -30.80
C ASP A 169 5.38 11.08 -31.12
N TRP A 170 5.77 11.81 -30.07
CA TRP A 170 6.36 13.14 -30.24
C TRP A 170 7.75 13.10 -30.88
N SER A 171 8.47 11.97 -30.80
CA SER A 171 9.72 11.80 -31.56
C SER A 171 9.44 11.75 -33.07
N GLY A 172 8.41 11.02 -33.49
CA GLY A 172 7.93 11.02 -34.87
C GLY A 172 7.52 12.41 -35.37
N PHE A 173 6.94 13.25 -34.51
CA PHE A 173 6.62 14.63 -34.85
C PHE A 173 7.89 15.46 -35.09
N GLY A 174 8.88 15.34 -34.20
CA GLY A 174 10.19 15.98 -34.35
C GLY A 174 10.87 15.58 -35.66
N ASN A 175 10.85 14.29 -36.00
CA ASN A 175 11.38 13.75 -37.25
C ASN A 175 10.68 14.33 -38.49
N ALA A 176 9.34 14.36 -38.48
CA ALA A 176 8.56 14.94 -39.57
C ALA A 176 8.84 16.44 -39.76
N ARG A 177 8.98 17.18 -38.65
CA ARG A 177 9.32 18.61 -38.67
C ARG A 177 10.74 18.87 -39.15
N ALA A 178 11.70 18.00 -38.81
CA ALA A 178 13.06 18.08 -39.35
C ALA A 178 13.08 17.85 -40.86
N PHE A 179 12.31 16.87 -41.36
CA PHE A 179 12.12 16.63 -42.80
C PHE A 179 11.59 17.88 -43.51
N GLU A 180 10.49 18.46 -43.02
CA GLU A 180 9.92 19.66 -43.64
C GLU A 180 10.83 20.88 -43.55
N SER A 181 11.52 21.06 -42.41
CA SER A 181 12.46 22.16 -42.25
C SER A 181 13.60 22.06 -43.25
N TYR A 182 14.13 20.85 -43.51
CA TYR A 182 15.19 20.64 -44.48
C TYR A 182 14.80 21.11 -45.88
N PHE A 183 13.66 20.62 -46.39
CA PHE A 183 13.16 21.02 -47.70
C PHE A 183 12.78 22.50 -47.76
N MET A 184 12.23 23.06 -46.67
CA MET A 184 11.92 24.48 -46.61
C MET A 184 13.17 25.37 -46.68
N THR A 185 14.26 24.99 -45.99
CA THR A 185 15.51 25.76 -45.98
C THR A 185 16.24 25.69 -47.32
N GLU A 186 16.13 24.58 -48.05
CA GLU A 186 16.68 24.44 -49.41
C GLU A 186 15.82 25.10 -50.50
N GLY A 187 14.71 25.75 -50.16
CA GLY A 187 13.78 26.33 -51.15
C GLY A 187 13.00 25.28 -51.94
N HIS A 188 12.83 24.09 -51.35
CA HIS A 188 12.14 22.93 -51.91
C HIS A 188 10.90 22.54 -51.09
N GLY A 189 10.28 23.51 -50.40
CA GLY A 189 9.08 23.28 -49.62
C GLY A 189 7.80 23.29 -50.47
N LYS A 190 6.65 23.07 -49.81
CA LYS A 190 5.32 23.09 -50.47
C LYS A 190 5.04 24.39 -51.23
N ARG A 191 5.44 25.54 -50.65
CA ARG A 191 5.23 26.86 -51.26
C ARG A 191 6.04 27.01 -52.54
N ASP A 192 7.27 26.51 -52.53
CA ASP A 192 8.18 26.57 -53.68
C ASP A 192 7.68 25.63 -54.78
N TRP A 193 7.18 24.45 -54.41
CA TRP A 193 6.52 23.54 -55.35
C TRP A 193 5.31 24.15 -56.05
N LYS A 194 4.50 24.95 -55.34
CA LYS A 194 3.35 25.68 -55.92
C LYS A 194 3.78 26.80 -56.88
N LYS A 195 5.00 27.35 -56.72
CA LYS A 195 5.52 28.48 -57.50
C LYS A 195 6.51 28.09 -58.61
N LYS A 196 6.88 26.82 -58.71
CA LYS A 196 7.90 26.36 -59.64
C LYS A 196 7.55 26.73 -61.09
N GLU A 197 8.56 27.20 -61.81
CA GLU A 197 8.53 27.33 -63.28
C GLU A 197 9.04 26.03 -63.94
N ASN A 198 8.91 25.92 -65.25
CA ASN A 198 9.44 24.76 -65.97
C ASN A 198 10.99 24.78 -65.87
N GLY A 199 11.59 23.83 -65.16
CA GLY A 199 13.06 23.70 -65.07
C GLY A 199 13.63 23.33 -63.70
N TYR A 200 12.84 23.34 -62.63
CA TYR A 200 13.33 22.96 -61.30
C TYR A 200 13.71 21.47 -61.22
N SER A 201 14.98 21.21 -60.86
CA SER A 201 15.52 19.89 -60.56
C SER A 201 15.56 19.68 -59.05
N GLY A 202 15.28 18.46 -58.58
CA GLY A 202 15.33 18.10 -57.16
C GLY A 202 13.99 17.70 -56.56
N LEU A 203 14.05 17.08 -55.39
CA LEU A 203 12.88 16.61 -54.64
C LEU A 203 12.28 17.76 -53.84
N PHE A 204 10.95 17.75 -53.65
CA PHE A 204 10.26 18.72 -52.80
C PHE A 204 9.52 18.00 -51.69
N GLY A 205 9.54 18.54 -50.47
CA GLY A 205 9.03 17.86 -49.29
C GLY A 205 8.34 18.78 -48.27
N TRP A 206 7.28 18.29 -47.64
CA TRP A 206 6.59 18.97 -46.54
C TRP A 206 5.83 17.99 -45.64
N VAL A 207 5.43 18.42 -44.44
CA VAL A 207 4.53 17.62 -43.59
C VAL A 207 3.11 17.72 -44.13
N ALA A 208 2.42 16.58 -44.27
CA ALA A 208 1.05 16.49 -44.71
C ALA A 208 0.10 17.16 -43.69
N MET A 209 -0.68 18.12 -44.18
CA MET A 209 -1.70 18.82 -43.40
C MET A 209 -3.09 18.63 -44.04
N ASP A 210 -4.09 19.33 -43.51
CA ASP A 210 -5.47 19.38 -43.99
C ASP A 210 -5.59 19.57 -45.52
N GLU A 211 -4.86 20.53 -46.10
CA GLU A 211 -4.87 20.77 -47.55
C GLU A 211 -4.51 19.50 -48.35
N ASP A 212 -3.51 18.74 -47.88
CA ASP A 212 -3.05 17.52 -48.53
C ASP A 212 -4.04 16.36 -48.31
N TYR A 213 -4.62 16.30 -47.11
CA TYR A 213 -5.62 15.31 -46.73
C TYR A 213 -6.91 15.42 -47.57
N PHE A 214 -7.38 16.64 -47.83
CA PHE A 214 -8.59 16.90 -48.61
C PHE A 214 -8.34 17.01 -50.13
N TYR A 215 -7.08 16.96 -50.58
CA TYR A 215 -6.76 16.99 -52.00
C TYR A 215 -7.44 15.85 -52.78
N GLN A 216 -8.00 16.16 -53.95
CA GLN A 216 -8.77 15.21 -54.78
C GLN A 216 -7.89 14.31 -55.68
N GLY A 217 -6.60 14.20 -55.39
CA GLY A 217 -5.65 13.35 -56.12
C GLY A 217 -5.23 12.09 -55.36
N PRO A 218 -4.31 11.30 -55.95
CA PRO A 218 -3.76 10.08 -55.33
C PRO A 218 -3.20 10.30 -53.92
N THR A 219 -2.59 11.45 -53.67
CA THR A 219 -2.06 11.86 -52.36
C THR A 219 -3.16 11.91 -51.31
N GLY A 220 -4.20 12.73 -51.52
CA GLY A 220 -5.28 12.85 -50.53
C GLY A 220 -6.07 11.55 -50.37
N ALA A 221 -6.30 10.80 -51.45
CA ALA A 221 -6.92 9.47 -51.37
C ALA A 221 -6.12 8.51 -50.48
N HIS A 222 -4.78 8.52 -50.59
CA HIS A 222 -3.90 7.71 -49.73
C HIS A 222 -3.97 8.14 -48.26
N LEU A 223 -3.87 9.45 -48.01
CA LEU A 223 -3.87 10.02 -46.67
C LEU A 223 -5.20 9.74 -45.95
N ARG A 224 -6.34 9.83 -46.64
CA ARG A 224 -7.65 9.47 -46.07
C ARG A 224 -7.80 7.98 -45.80
N LYS A 225 -7.21 7.12 -46.64
CA LYS A 225 -7.28 5.66 -46.48
C LYS A 225 -6.46 5.16 -45.30
N LYS A 226 -5.30 5.77 -45.03
CA LYS A 226 -4.33 5.27 -44.05
C LYS A 226 -4.14 6.14 -42.81
N GLY A 227 -4.65 7.36 -42.85
CA GLY A 227 -4.42 8.31 -41.78
C GLY A 227 -5.67 9.09 -41.38
N ASN A 228 -5.53 9.78 -40.26
CA ASN A 228 -6.55 10.64 -39.70
C ASN A 228 -6.00 12.03 -39.41
N LEU A 229 -6.86 13.02 -39.54
CA LEU A 229 -6.50 14.41 -39.33
C LEU A 229 -6.69 14.76 -37.85
N LYS A 230 -5.66 15.29 -37.19
CA LYS A 230 -5.71 15.70 -35.77
C LYS A 230 -4.96 17.00 -35.53
N THR A 231 -5.43 17.79 -34.58
CA THR A 231 -4.67 18.92 -34.06
C THR A 231 -3.64 18.45 -33.01
N ILE A 232 -2.65 19.29 -32.73
CA ILE A 232 -1.69 19.07 -31.63
C ILE A 232 -2.45 18.92 -30.30
N ASN A 233 -3.47 19.75 -30.07
CA ASN A 233 -4.30 19.72 -28.86
C ASN A 233 -5.09 18.41 -28.71
N ASP A 234 -5.64 17.87 -29.81
CA ASP A 234 -6.35 16.58 -29.76
C ASP A 234 -5.42 15.44 -29.34
N ILE A 235 -4.17 15.46 -29.83
CA ILE A 235 -3.15 14.45 -29.54
C ILE A 235 -2.69 14.55 -28.09
N GLU A 236 -2.42 15.77 -27.61
CA GLU A 236 -2.08 16.03 -26.20
C GLU A 236 -3.19 15.57 -25.26
N ASN A 237 -4.44 15.95 -25.55
CA ASN A 237 -5.59 15.58 -24.73
C ASN A 237 -5.89 14.08 -24.76
N GLU A 238 -5.69 13.40 -25.90
CA GLU A 238 -5.80 11.94 -25.95
C GLU A 238 -4.72 11.26 -25.08
N GLY A 239 -3.50 11.80 -25.08
CA GLY A 239 -2.41 11.36 -24.20
C GLY A 239 -2.77 11.53 -22.72
N ILE A 240 -3.22 12.73 -22.34
CA ILE A 240 -3.67 13.04 -20.97
C ILE A 240 -4.81 12.10 -20.55
N ARG A 241 -5.81 11.88 -21.42
CA ARG A 241 -6.94 10.99 -21.12
C ARG A 241 -6.52 9.54 -20.94
N LYS A 242 -5.63 9.02 -21.79
CA LYS A 242 -5.12 7.64 -21.68
C LYS A 242 -4.31 7.45 -20.41
N THR A 243 -3.41 8.39 -20.09
CA THR A 243 -2.64 8.37 -18.85
C THR A 243 -3.55 8.50 -17.63
N GLY A 244 -4.51 9.42 -17.66
CA GLY A 244 -5.49 9.60 -16.58
C GLY A 244 -6.30 8.33 -16.31
N LYS A 245 -6.74 7.62 -17.37
CA LYS A 245 -7.40 6.32 -17.21
C LYS A 245 -6.50 5.28 -16.55
N LEU A 246 -5.23 5.17 -16.99
CA LEU A 246 -4.28 4.24 -16.39
C LEU A 246 -4.03 4.55 -14.90
N VAL A 247 -3.88 5.83 -14.56
CA VAL A 247 -3.71 6.28 -13.17
C VAL A 247 -4.95 5.93 -12.33
N ALA A 248 -6.15 6.15 -12.86
CA ALA A 248 -7.39 5.79 -12.17
C ALA A 248 -7.52 4.28 -11.96
N ASP A 249 -7.21 3.46 -12.97
CA ASP A 249 -7.24 2.00 -12.87
C ASP A 249 -6.21 1.50 -11.81
N LEU A 250 -5.01 2.09 -11.78
CA LEU A 250 -4.00 1.77 -10.77
C LEU A 250 -4.40 2.23 -9.36
N ALA A 251 -5.01 3.40 -9.23
CA ALA A 251 -5.52 3.89 -7.94
C ALA A 251 -6.60 2.95 -7.40
N SER A 252 -7.53 2.49 -8.25
CA SER A 252 -8.55 1.51 -7.86
C SER A 252 -7.93 0.18 -7.41
N GLN A 253 -6.90 -0.31 -8.09
CA GLN A 253 -6.19 -1.52 -7.65
C GLN A 253 -5.48 -1.33 -6.31
N LEU A 254 -4.89 -0.16 -6.06
CA LEU A 254 -4.28 0.18 -4.78
C LEU A 254 -5.32 0.20 -3.66
N GLU A 255 -6.50 0.77 -3.90
CA GLU A 255 -7.60 0.77 -2.94
C GLU A 255 -8.06 -0.64 -2.56
N VAL A 256 -8.22 -1.53 -3.55
CA VAL A 256 -8.59 -2.94 -3.31
C VAL A 256 -7.53 -3.64 -2.46
N LYS A 257 -6.24 -3.47 -2.79
CA LYS A 257 -5.14 -4.06 -2.00
C LYS A 257 -5.07 -3.49 -0.58
N ASN A 258 -5.30 -2.19 -0.43
CA ASN A 258 -5.31 -1.54 0.88
C ASN A 258 -6.47 -2.06 1.75
N ARG A 259 -7.65 -2.27 1.15
CA ARG A 259 -8.79 -2.89 1.85
C ARG A 259 -8.46 -4.29 2.33
N HIS A 260 -7.85 -5.11 1.47
CA HIS A 260 -7.45 -6.46 1.84
C HIS A 260 -6.42 -6.50 2.97
N LEU A 261 -5.45 -5.58 2.96
CA LEU A 261 -4.48 -5.45 4.07
C LEU A 261 -5.17 -5.10 5.39
N ASN A 262 -6.16 -4.18 5.36
CA ASN A 262 -6.93 -3.83 6.55
C ASN A 262 -7.75 -5.02 7.07
N GLU A 263 -8.37 -5.81 6.18
CA GLU A 263 -9.12 -7.03 6.55
C GLU A 263 -8.21 -8.04 7.27
N LEU A 264 -7.02 -8.31 6.72
CA LEU A 264 -6.02 -9.20 7.35
C LEU A 264 -5.55 -8.66 8.71
N GLU A 265 -5.35 -7.35 8.83
CA GLU A 265 -5.00 -6.73 10.11
C GLU A 265 -6.12 -6.88 11.14
N CYS A 266 -7.39 -6.74 10.74
CA CYS A 266 -8.54 -6.99 11.61
C CYS A 266 -8.60 -8.45 12.08
N GLU A 267 -8.43 -9.42 11.17
CA GLU A 267 -8.39 -10.85 11.52
C GLU A 267 -7.26 -11.16 12.50
N TYR A 268 -6.05 -10.65 12.21
CA TYR A 268 -4.89 -10.82 13.07
C TYR A 268 -5.11 -10.26 14.48
N ASN A 269 -5.66 -9.05 14.59
CA ASN A 269 -5.98 -8.45 15.88
C ASN A 269 -7.09 -9.23 16.63
N GLY A 270 -8.04 -9.81 15.90
CA GLY A 270 -9.04 -10.73 16.44
C GLY A 270 -8.41 -11.96 17.07
N ILE A 271 -7.45 -12.59 16.37
CA ILE A 271 -6.71 -13.76 16.84
C ILE A 271 -5.88 -13.43 18.09
N ILE A 272 -5.17 -12.29 18.11
CA ILE A 272 -4.42 -11.86 19.29
C ILE A 272 -5.33 -11.73 20.50
N THR A 273 -6.50 -11.09 20.34
CA THR A 273 -7.45 -10.88 21.45
C THR A 273 -7.98 -12.21 22.00
N LEU A 274 -8.23 -13.20 21.12
CA LEU A 274 -8.62 -14.54 21.54
C LEU A 274 -7.48 -15.26 22.28
N LEU A 275 -6.25 -15.12 21.79
CA LEU A 275 -5.08 -15.72 22.42
C LEU A 275 -4.85 -15.14 23.83
N ASP A 276 -4.94 -13.82 23.98
CA ASP A 276 -4.80 -13.15 25.29
C ASP A 276 -5.82 -13.69 26.30
N LYS A 277 -7.09 -13.84 25.90
CA LYS A 277 -8.13 -14.46 26.75
C LYS A 277 -7.80 -15.89 27.15
N MET A 278 -7.33 -16.71 26.20
CA MET A 278 -6.95 -18.09 26.49
C MET A 278 -5.76 -18.17 27.47
N VAL A 279 -4.81 -17.24 27.36
CA VAL A 279 -3.70 -17.13 28.30
C VAL A 279 -4.20 -16.75 29.70
N GLU A 280 -5.08 -15.75 29.81
CA GLU A 280 -5.69 -15.36 31.09
C GLU A 280 -6.46 -16.52 31.75
N GLU A 281 -7.27 -17.26 30.98
CA GLU A 281 -8.01 -18.42 31.48
C GLU A 281 -7.07 -19.54 31.94
N LYS A 282 -6.00 -19.80 31.19
CA LYS A 282 -4.98 -20.77 31.55
C LYS A 282 -4.27 -20.37 32.85
N GLU A 283 -3.90 -19.11 33.01
CA GLU A 283 -3.26 -18.61 34.23
C GLU A 283 -4.17 -18.75 35.45
N LYS A 284 -5.46 -18.42 35.30
CA LYS A 284 -6.47 -18.61 36.35
C LYS A 284 -6.61 -20.08 36.75
N LEU A 285 -6.64 -20.99 35.76
CA LEU A 285 -6.71 -22.43 36.01
C LEU A 285 -5.46 -22.93 36.75
N ILE A 286 -4.27 -22.50 36.33
CA ILE A 286 -3.01 -22.86 37.00
C ILE A 286 -3.02 -22.38 38.45
N LEU A 287 -3.47 -21.15 38.72
CA LEU A 287 -3.52 -20.61 40.07
C LEU A 287 -4.52 -21.38 40.95
N SER A 288 -5.70 -21.70 40.42
CA SER A 288 -6.70 -22.52 41.11
C SER A 288 -6.18 -23.92 41.43
N HIS A 289 -5.50 -24.56 40.47
CA HIS A 289 -4.94 -25.89 40.66
C HIS A 289 -3.83 -25.92 41.73
N LYS A 290 -2.93 -24.92 41.70
CA LYS A 290 -1.89 -24.75 42.74
C LYS A 290 -2.50 -24.60 44.13
N LYS A 291 -3.57 -23.80 44.26
CA LYS A 291 -4.29 -23.62 45.52
C LYS A 291 -4.90 -24.93 46.02
N CYS A 292 -5.61 -25.66 45.15
CA CYS A 292 -6.22 -26.95 45.48
C CYS A 292 -5.17 -27.97 45.99
N ILE A 293 -4.05 -28.12 45.28
CA ILE A 293 -2.95 -29.00 45.70
C ILE A 293 -2.43 -28.60 47.10
N SER A 294 -2.23 -27.31 47.36
CA SER A 294 -1.75 -26.84 48.68
C SER A 294 -2.75 -27.17 49.79
N GLU A 295 -4.04 -27.01 49.53
CA GLU A 295 -5.11 -27.31 50.50
C GLU A 295 -5.18 -28.81 50.79
N GLU A 296 -5.12 -29.66 49.75
CA GLU A 296 -5.09 -31.12 49.89
C GLU A 296 -3.84 -31.59 50.65
N GLN A 297 -2.67 -31.05 50.34
CA GLN A 297 -1.43 -31.36 51.06
C GLN A 297 -1.51 -30.94 52.52
N GLN A 298 -2.07 -29.76 52.82
CA GLN A 298 -2.26 -29.31 54.20
C GLN A 298 -3.24 -30.24 54.95
N GLN A 299 -4.33 -30.65 54.30
CA GLN A 299 -5.30 -31.56 54.89
C GLN A 299 -4.70 -32.95 55.14
N ALA A 300 -3.91 -33.48 54.20
CA ALA A 300 -3.20 -34.74 54.36
C ALA A 300 -2.19 -34.69 55.52
N ARG A 301 -1.43 -33.60 55.66
CA ARG A 301 -0.51 -33.38 56.80
C ARG A 301 -1.26 -33.36 58.13
N ARG A 302 -2.37 -32.63 58.22
CA ARG A 302 -3.21 -32.58 59.44
C ARG A 302 -3.74 -33.96 59.82
N ARG A 303 -4.24 -34.73 58.84
CA ARG A 303 -4.72 -36.10 59.06
C ARG A 303 -3.59 -37.02 59.56
N SER A 304 -2.42 -36.95 58.93
CA SER A 304 -1.25 -37.74 59.34
C SER A 304 -0.82 -37.42 60.77
N GLN A 305 -0.73 -36.14 61.12
CA GLN A 305 -0.38 -35.71 62.48
C GLN A 305 -1.38 -36.23 63.51
N ALA A 306 -2.69 -36.10 63.25
CA ALA A 306 -3.72 -36.61 64.14
C ALA A 306 -3.63 -38.13 64.36
N ILE A 307 -3.25 -38.90 63.34
CA ILE A 307 -2.99 -40.35 63.47
C ILE A 307 -1.77 -40.61 64.34
N ILE A 308 -0.68 -39.86 64.13
CA ILE A 308 0.55 -39.97 64.93
C ILE A 308 0.25 -39.67 66.41
N ASP A 309 -0.44 -38.58 66.69
CA ASP A 309 -0.79 -38.16 68.05
C ASP A 309 -1.66 -39.21 68.76
N LYS A 310 -2.64 -39.78 68.04
CA LYS A 310 -3.49 -40.86 68.56
C LYS A 310 -2.69 -42.14 68.82
N ASN A 311 -1.77 -42.49 67.91
CA ASN A 311 -0.90 -43.65 68.09
C ASN A 311 0.05 -43.48 69.27
N GLN A 312 0.59 -42.29 69.50
CA GLN A 312 1.40 -41.99 70.69
C GLN A 312 0.59 -42.16 71.97
N LYS A 313 -0.63 -41.64 72.01
CA LYS A 313 -1.53 -41.81 73.16
C LYS A 313 -1.81 -43.29 73.46
N LEU A 314 -2.14 -44.07 72.44
CA LEU A 314 -2.39 -45.50 72.58
C LEU A 314 -1.14 -46.26 73.06
N ARG A 315 0.06 -45.87 72.62
CA ARG A 315 1.32 -46.45 73.12
C ARG A 315 1.52 -46.15 74.61
N SER A 316 1.32 -44.91 75.04
CA SER A 316 1.42 -44.54 76.45
C SER A 316 0.39 -45.29 77.32
N GLU A 317 -0.84 -45.47 76.81
CA GLU A 317 -1.87 -46.28 77.48
C GLU A 317 -1.46 -47.76 77.58
N LEU A 318 -0.88 -48.32 76.51
CA LEU A 318 -0.39 -49.70 76.48
C LEU A 318 0.78 -49.91 77.46
N ASP A 319 1.75 -49.01 77.49
CA ASP A 319 2.89 -49.05 78.41
C ASP A 319 2.43 -48.97 79.87
N SER A 320 1.45 -48.10 80.15
CA SER A 320 0.83 -48.01 81.49
C SER A 320 0.17 -49.34 81.89
N LYS A 321 -0.55 -49.98 80.98
CA LYS A 321 -1.20 -51.28 81.22
C LYS A 321 -0.19 -52.41 81.39
N LEU A 322 0.90 -52.42 80.62
CA LEU A 322 2.00 -53.37 80.76
C LEU A 322 2.65 -53.27 82.15
N ASN A 323 2.95 -52.05 82.61
CA ASN A 323 3.50 -51.82 83.95
C ASN A 323 2.52 -52.28 85.05
N GLU A 324 1.22 -52.01 84.89
CA GLU A 324 0.20 -52.48 85.82
C GLU A 324 0.17 -54.02 85.92
N LEU A 325 0.27 -54.71 84.79
CA LEU A 325 0.32 -56.17 84.73
C LEU A 325 1.61 -56.75 85.30
N ASP A 326 2.77 -56.14 85.02
CA ASP A 326 4.06 -56.57 85.58
C ASP A 326 4.04 -56.49 87.12
N VAL A 327 3.50 -55.41 87.69
CA VAL A 327 3.31 -55.27 89.14
C VAL A 327 2.37 -56.35 89.68
N ARG A 328 1.23 -56.61 89.03
CA ARG A 328 0.30 -57.68 89.44
C ARG A 328 0.91 -59.08 89.33
N THR A 329 1.82 -59.31 88.39
CA THR A 329 2.46 -60.61 88.18
C THR A 329 3.51 -60.90 89.27
N LYS A 330 4.18 -59.86 89.78
CA LYS A 330 5.16 -59.96 90.87
C LYS A 330 4.51 -60.06 92.26
N GLN A 331 3.28 -59.57 92.43
CA GLN A 331 2.55 -59.63 93.70
C GLN A 331 2.42 -61.04 94.31
N PRO A 332 2.02 -62.09 93.57
CA PRO A 332 1.97 -63.46 94.07
C PRO A 332 3.31 -63.99 94.57
N ASP A 333 4.39 -63.70 93.84
CA ASP A 333 5.74 -64.12 94.21
C ASP A 333 6.22 -63.41 95.49
N ASP A 334 5.92 -62.11 95.62
CA ASP A 334 6.18 -61.34 96.83
C ASP A 334 5.37 -61.84 98.03
N LEU A 335 4.08 -62.17 97.82
CA LEU A 335 3.22 -62.75 98.86
C LEU A 335 3.69 -64.16 99.26
N ALA A 336 4.14 -64.97 98.30
CA ALA A 336 4.73 -66.28 98.56
C ALA A 336 6.07 -66.16 99.33
N ALA A 337 6.93 -65.21 98.96
CA ALA A 337 8.17 -64.92 99.67
C ALA A 337 7.91 -64.44 101.12
N ARG A 338 6.94 -63.54 101.32
CA ARG A 338 6.53 -63.08 102.66
C ARG A 338 5.95 -64.21 103.50
N SER A 339 5.01 -64.98 102.95
CA SER A 339 4.42 -66.13 103.64
C SER A 339 5.46 -67.19 104.00
N ASN A 340 6.44 -67.44 103.13
CA ASN A 340 7.55 -68.35 103.41
C ASN A 340 8.51 -67.81 104.49
N CYS A 341 8.81 -66.50 104.51
CA CYS A 341 9.57 -65.86 105.58
C CYS A 341 8.82 -65.91 106.92
N GLU A 342 7.51 -65.62 106.93
CA GLU A 342 6.66 -65.74 108.12
C GLU A 342 6.59 -67.17 108.63
N ARG A 343 6.48 -68.17 107.74
CA ARG A 343 6.59 -69.59 108.11
C ARG A 343 7.93 -69.90 108.79
N ARG A 344 9.05 -69.48 108.20
CA ARG A 344 10.39 -69.68 108.78
C ARG A 344 10.57 -68.97 110.13
N SER A 345 10.04 -67.76 110.29
CA SER A 345 10.06 -67.01 111.56
C SER A 345 9.24 -67.72 112.63
N ASN A 346 8.02 -68.17 112.31
CA ASN A 346 7.16 -68.92 113.23
C ASN A 346 7.76 -70.31 113.58
N GLU A 347 8.50 -70.93 112.67
CA GLU A 347 9.26 -72.15 112.94
C GLU A 347 10.47 -71.90 113.86
N GLN A 348 11.16 -70.76 113.72
CA GLN A 348 12.24 -70.33 114.63
C GLN A 348 11.70 -69.95 116.03
N GLU A 349 10.55 -69.28 116.14
CA GLU A 349 9.90 -68.99 117.42
C GLU A 349 9.43 -70.27 118.14
N LYS A 350 9.01 -71.30 117.41
CA LYS A 350 8.67 -72.62 117.98
C LYS A 350 9.89 -73.46 118.38
N GLN A 351 11.09 -73.10 117.91
CA GLN A 351 12.37 -73.72 118.31
C GLN A 351 13.11 -72.95 119.41
N MET A 352 12.48 -71.92 120.00
CA MET A 352 12.97 -71.23 121.19
C MET A 352 12.16 -71.61 122.45
N PRO A 353 12.57 -72.63 123.21
CA PRO A 353 12.20 -72.78 124.62
C PRO A 353 13.02 -71.83 125.50
N SER A 354 12.33 -71.26 126.48
CA SER A 354 12.83 -70.56 127.68
C SER A 354 13.86 -71.34 128.49
#